data_AF-A0AA48KEX1-F1
#
_entry.id   AF-A0AA48KEX1-F1
#
_cell.length_a   1.000
_cell.length_b   1.000
_cell.length_c   1.000
_cell.angle_alpha   90.00
_cell.angle_beta   90.00
_cell.angle_gamma   90.00
#
_symmetry.space_group_name_H-M   'P 1'
#
loop_
_entity.id
_entity.type
_entity.pdbx_description
1 polymer ?
#
loop_
_entity_poly.entity_id
_entity_poly.type
_entity_poly.pdbx_seq_one_letter_code
_entity_poly.pdbx_strand_id
1 'polypeptide(L)'
;MAAPRRERQAQKRREALERALAAAPGTLTPVDLEAAFFFDHPDLVAGLGEVLQRQGLVAAFEAYARHLEEERDLALRRLARIEADPPLRALRAAKDEDLLALLAAHFRAWGAAGVHGERVADLEAALALAALRNAERAWVRGNGRPVLPVLVQEALAVLWPALYAHARRHGG
;
A
#
# COMPACT_ATOMS: atom_id res chain seq x y z
N MET A 1 1.69 31.26 0.63
CA MET A 1 2.04 30.81 1.99
C MET A 1 0.88 30.01 2.61
N ALA A 2 0.79 28.69 2.37
CA ALA A 2 -0.31 27.81 2.83
C ALA A 2 0.12 26.73 3.87
N ALA A 3 1.37 26.78 4.33
CA ALA A 3 1.99 25.80 5.22
C ALA A 3 1.28 25.57 6.58
N PRO A 4 0.80 26.59 7.32
CA PRO A 4 0.35 26.35 8.71
C PRO A 4 -0.97 25.57 8.81
N ARG A 5 -1.76 25.49 7.74
CA ARG A 5 -3.01 24.71 7.73
C ARG A 5 -2.75 23.22 7.49
N ARG A 6 -1.77 22.88 6.66
CA ARG A 6 -1.40 21.48 6.34
C ARG A 6 -0.72 20.80 7.53
N GLU A 7 0.19 21.48 8.20
CA GLU A 7 0.85 20.97 9.41
C GLU A 7 -0.15 20.73 10.55
N ARG A 8 -1.06 21.68 10.80
CA ARG A 8 -2.13 21.49 11.79
C ARG A 8 -3.05 20.32 11.47
N GLN A 9 -3.32 20.08 10.19
CA GLN A 9 -4.15 18.96 9.76
C GLN A 9 -3.43 17.62 9.91
N ALA A 10 -2.13 17.55 9.59
CA ALA A 10 -1.29 16.38 9.82
C ALA A 10 -1.20 16.05 11.31
N GLN A 11 -0.99 17.06 12.16
CA GLN A 11 -0.98 16.90 13.61
C GLN A 11 -2.30 16.33 14.15
N LYS A 12 -3.44 16.87 13.72
CA LYS A 12 -4.76 16.35 14.12
C LYS A 12 -4.99 14.90 13.69
N ARG A 13 -4.52 14.53 12.50
CA ARG A 13 -4.61 13.15 11.98
C ARG A 13 -3.77 12.20 12.83
N ARG A 14 -2.55 12.59 13.18
CA ARG A 14 -1.68 11.83 14.10
C ARG A 14 -2.32 11.65 15.47
N GLU A 15 -2.86 12.70 16.07
CA GLU A 15 -3.56 12.62 17.36
C GLU A 15 -4.81 11.73 17.32
N ALA A 16 -5.55 11.73 16.19
CA ALA A 16 -6.67 10.83 16.00
C ALA A 16 -6.23 9.37 15.95
N LEU A 17 -5.16 9.06 15.21
CA LEU A 17 -4.59 7.72 15.16
C LEU A 17 -4.05 7.26 16.52
N GLU A 18 -3.33 8.12 17.26
CA GLU A 18 -2.80 7.77 18.58
C GLU A 18 -3.92 7.49 19.59
N ARG A 19 -5.01 8.27 19.58
CA ARG A 19 -6.21 7.97 20.39
C ARG A 19 -6.84 6.64 20.00
N ALA A 20 -6.93 6.36 18.70
CA ALA A 20 -7.50 5.11 18.21
C ALA A 20 -6.62 3.89 18.54
N LEU A 21 -5.29 4.04 18.52
CA LEU A 21 -4.34 3.01 18.95
C LEU A 21 -4.45 2.69 20.45
N ALA A 22 -4.79 3.68 21.28
CA ALA A 22 -5.01 3.52 22.71
C ALA A 22 -6.41 2.97 23.06
N ALA A 23 -7.36 2.99 22.10
CA ALA A 23 -8.71 2.52 22.32
C ALA A 23 -8.78 0.99 22.45
N ALA A 24 -9.69 0.51 23.30
CA ALA A 24 -9.93 -0.93 23.44
C ALA A 24 -10.54 -1.50 22.14
N PRO A 25 -10.22 -2.76 21.77
CA PRO A 25 -10.88 -3.42 20.64
C PRO A 25 -12.41 -3.37 20.75
N GLY A 26 -13.08 -3.06 19.64
CA GLY A 26 -14.54 -3.01 19.56
C GLY A 26 -15.20 -1.73 20.08
N THR A 27 -14.46 -0.74 20.59
CA THR A 27 -15.06 0.54 21.04
C THR A 27 -15.25 1.57 19.93
N LEU A 28 -14.54 1.43 18.81
CA LEU A 28 -14.60 2.34 17.67
C LEU A 28 -15.59 1.82 16.64
N THR A 29 -16.39 2.72 16.07
CA THR A 29 -17.28 2.36 14.96
C THR A 29 -16.47 2.17 13.67
N PRO A 30 -17.01 1.50 12.63
CA PRO A 30 -16.35 1.41 11.34
C PRO A 30 -15.92 2.77 10.75
N VAL A 31 -16.74 3.81 10.96
CA VAL A 31 -16.44 5.18 10.51
C VAL A 31 -15.26 5.76 11.27
N ASP A 32 -15.19 5.55 12.59
CA ASP A 32 -14.05 6.01 13.39
C ASP A 32 -12.76 5.29 13.01
N LEU A 33 -12.85 3.98 12.76
CA LEU A 33 -11.72 3.16 12.31
C LEU A 33 -11.19 3.65 10.97
N GLU A 34 -12.06 3.88 9.99
CA GLU A 34 -11.67 4.41 8.68
C GLU A 34 -11.03 5.79 8.80
N ALA A 35 -11.65 6.70 9.57
CA ALA A 35 -11.17 8.06 9.77
C ALA A 35 -9.83 8.13 10.53
N ALA A 36 -9.51 7.16 11.38
CA ALA A 36 -8.26 7.13 12.13
C ALA A 36 -7.15 6.35 11.43
N PHE A 37 -7.46 5.20 10.83
CA PHE A 37 -6.48 4.25 10.29
C PHE A 37 -6.33 4.33 8.78
N PHE A 38 -7.16 5.07 8.05
CA PHE A 38 -7.14 5.15 6.58
C PHE A 38 -7.42 6.57 6.06
N PHE A 39 -7.17 7.60 6.89
CA PHE A 39 -7.45 9.01 6.57
C PHE A 39 -6.72 9.54 5.32
N ASP A 40 -5.59 8.93 5.00
CA ASP A 40 -4.69 9.27 3.91
C ASP A 40 -4.96 8.46 2.65
N HIS A 41 -5.87 7.47 2.69
CA HIS A 41 -6.03 6.51 1.60
C HIS A 41 -6.34 7.15 0.24
N PRO A 42 -7.25 8.14 0.10
CA PRO A 42 -7.47 8.79 -1.20
C PRO A 42 -6.24 9.53 -1.72
N ASP A 43 -5.55 10.27 -0.84
CA ASP A 43 -4.33 11.02 -1.18
C ASP A 43 -3.20 10.05 -1.57
N LEU A 44 -3.11 8.92 -0.88
CA LEU A 44 -2.16 7.84 -1.13
C LEU A 44 -2.39 7.18 -2.49
N VAL A 45 -3.63 6.78 -2.81
CA VAL A 45 -3.96 6.16 -4.10
C VAL A 45 -3.64 7.12 -5.25
N ALA A 46 -3.99 8.41 -5.11
CA ALA A 46 -3.67 9.42 -6.11
C ALA A 46 -2.15 9.60 -6.29
N GLY A 47 -1.41 9.78 -5.19
CA GLY A 47 0.05 9.96 -5.23
C GLY A 47 0.79 8.73 -5.77
N LEU A 48 0.37 7.52 -5.38
CA LEU A 48 0.88 6.28 -5.93
C LEU A 48 0.63 6.20 -7.44
N GLY A 49 -0.58 6.54 -7.90
CA GLY A 49 -0.92 6.53 -9.32
C GLY A 49 -0.06 7.47 -10.15
N GLU A 50 0.22 8.68 -9.66
CA GLU A 50 1.12 9.63 -10.32
C GLU A 50 2.55 9.09 -10.46
N VAL A 51 3.11 8.53 -9.39
CA VAL A 51 4.47 7.97 -9.43
C VAL A 51 4.51 6.72 -10.30
N LEU A 52 3.49 5.87 -10.23
CA LEU A 52 3.37 4.65 -11.01
C LEU A 52 3.36 4.94 -12.52
N GLN A 53 2.64 5.99 -12.94
CA GLN A 53 2.63 6.44 -14.34
C GLN A 53 3.96 7.04 -14.78
N ARG A 54 4.64 7.80 -13.91
CA ARG A 54 5.85 8.56 -14.28
C ARG A 54 7.15 7.77 -14.18
N GLN A 55 7.24 6.87 -13.21
CA GLN A 55 8.48 6.22 -12.77
C GLN A 55 8.36 4.69 -12.66
N GLY A 56 7.14 4.15 -12.79
CA GLY A 56 6.88 2.71 -12.76
C GLY A 56 6.71 2.14 -11.34
N LEU A 57 6.48 0.82 -11.31
CA LEU A 57 6.05 0.07 -10.12
C LEU A 57 7.03 0.18 -8.94
N VAL A 58 8.31 -0.10 -9.18
CA VAL A 58 9.33 -0.14 -8.11
C VAL A 58 9.46 1.23 -7.45
N ALA A 59 9.60 2.29 -8.24
CA ALA A 59 9.73 3.66 -7.72
C ALA A 59 8.50 4.10 -6.92
N ALA A 60 7.29 3.73 -7.35
CA ALA A 60 6.06 4.06 -6.65
C ALA A 60 6.00 3.42 -5.26
N PHE A 61 6.29 2.11 -5.17
CA PHE A 61 6.22 1.41 -3.89
C PHE A 61 7.43 1.65 -2.99
N GLU A 62 8.60 1.99 -3.53
CA GLU A 62 9.70 2.51 -2.73
C GLU A 62 9.37 3.88 -2.13
N ALA A 63 8.73 4.78 -2.88
CA ALA A 63 8.31 6.08 -2.38
C ALA A 63 7.29 5.91 -1.24
N TYR A 64 6.32 5.01 -1.41
CA TYR A 64 5.40 4.66 -0.34
C TYR A 64 6.10 4.07 0.89
N ALA A 65 7.03 3.13 0.68
CA ALA A 65 7.81 2.53 1.77
C ALA A 65 8.62 3.58 2.55
N ARG A 66 9.24 4.54 1.85
CA ARG A 66 9.96 5.65 2.48
C ARG A 66 9.04 6.54 3.29
N HIS A 67 7.85 6.84 2.78
CA HIS A 67 6.85 7.61 3.52
C HIS A 67 6.46 6.91 4.84
N LEU A 68 6.31 5.59 4.85
CA LEU A 68 6.06 4.84 6.08
C LEU A 68 7.27 4.83 7.05
N GLU A 69 8.49 4.84 6.52
CA GLU A 69 9.72 4.93 7.34
C GLU A 69 9.90 6.31 8.00
N GLU A 70 9.43 7.40 7.38
CA GLU A 70 9.49 8.75 7.96
C GLU A 70 8.78 8.81 9.33
N GLU A 71 7.69 8.07 9.49
CA GLU A 71 6.94 7.92 10.73
C GLU A 71 6.97 6.47 11.25
N ARG A 72 8.12 5.79 11.12
CA ARG A 72 8.27 4.35 11.37
C ARG A 72 7.54 3.83 12.61
N ASP A 73 7.77 4.42 13.78
CA ASP A 73 7.21 3.90 15.04
C ASP A 73 5.68 4.02 15.06
N LEU A 74 5.12 5.05 14.44
CA LEU A 74 3.66 5.18 14.30
C LEU A 74 3.12 4.21 13.24
N ALA A 75 3.81 4.08 12.11
CA ALA A 75 3.45 3.16 11.04
C ALA A 75 3.45 1.70 11.49
N LEU A 76 4.49 1.27 12.22
CA LEU A 76 4.59 -0.09 12.79
C LEU A 76 3.42 -0.38 13.74
N ARG A 77 3.09 0.56 14.63
CA ARG A 77 1.93 0.39 15.53
C ARG A 77 0.60 0.35 14.77
N ARG A 78 0.42 1.23 13.78
CA ARG A 78 -0.76 1.27 12.89
C ARG A 78 -0.95 -0.07 12.19
N LEU A 79 0.09 -0.57 11.52
CA LEU A 79 0.04 -1.83 10.77
C LEU A 79 -0.12 -3.05 11.69
N ALA A 80 0.61 -3.10 12.82
CA ALA A 80 0.44 -4.16 13.81
C ALA A 80 -0.99 -4.21 14.36
N ARG A 81 -1.60 -3.04 14.60
CA ARG A 81 -2.99 -2.96 15.06
C ARG A 81 -3.96 -3.42 13.97
N ILE A 82 -3.73 -3.04 12.72
CA ILE A 82 -4.55 -3.49 11.58
C ILE A 82 -4.52 -5.03 11.47
N GLU A 83 -3.34 -5.66 11.57
CA GLU A 83 -3.20 -7.12 11.47
C GLU A 83 -3.85 -7.89 12.63
N ALA A 84 -3.89 -7.29 13.82
CA ALA A 84 -4.43 -7.92 15.04
C ALA A 84 -5.96 -7.79 15.17
N ASP A 85 -6.58 -6.79 14.55
CA ASP A 85 -7.98 -6.42 14.77
C ASP A 85 -8.85 -6.80 13.54
N PRO A 86 -9.77 -7.79 13.65
CA PRO A 86 -10.50 -8.29 12.48
C PRO A 86 -11.29 -7.24 11.70
N PRO A 87 -12.05 -6.32 12.33
CA PRO A 87 -12.62 -5.14 11.67
C PRO A 87 -11.62 -4.33 10.84
N LEU A 88 -10.43 -4.05 11.36
CA LEU A 88 -9.41 -3.29 10.63
C LEU A 88 -8.84 -4.07 9.45
N ARG A 89 -8.68 -5.38 9.56
CA ARG A 89 -8.29 -6.22 8.41
C ARG A 89 -9.34 -6.19 7.30
N ALA A 90 -10.62 -6.25 7.66
CA ALA A 90 -11.71 -6.16 6.68
C ALA A 90 -11.70 -4.79 5.98
N LEU A 91 -11.49 -3.70 6.73
CA LEU A 91 -11.33 -2.36 6.16
C LEU A 91 -10.09 -2.25 5.27
N ARG A 92 -8.94 -2.79 5.68
CA ARG A 92 -7.72 -2.83 4.85
C ARG A 92 -7.97 -3.57 3.55
N ALA A 93 -8.64 -4.72 3.58
CA ALA A 93 -8.99 -5.49 2.39
C ALA A 93 -9.86 -4.68 1.43
N ALA A 94 -10.85 -3.94 1.94
CA ALA A 94 -11.68 -3.05 1.11
C ALA A 94 -10.85 -1.90 0.48
N LYS A 95 -9.85 -1.37 1.20
CA LYS A 95 -8.92 -0.36 0.67
C LYS A 95 -7.92 -0.94 -0.34
N ASP A 96 -7.57 -2.20 -0.19
CA ASP A 96 -6.69 -2.91 -1.11
C ASP A 96 -7.32 -3.09 -2.50
N GLU A 97 -8.66 -3.13 -2.61
CA GLU A 97 -9.35 -3.14 -3.90
C GLU A 97 -9.04 -1.90 -4.78
N ASP A 98 -8.91 -0.72 -4.17
CA ASP A 98 -8.53 0.49 -4.90
C ASP A 98 -7.09 0.39 -5.45
N LEU A 99 -6.20 -0.22 -4.66
CA LEU A 99 -4.81 -0.46 -5.06
C LEU A 99 -4.70 -1.55 -6.13
N LEU A 100 -5.53 -2.59 -6.05
CA LEU A 100 -5.64 -3.62 -7.09
C LEU A 100 -6.09 -3.01 -8.41
N ALA A 101 -7.13 -2.17 -8.39
CA ALA A 101 -7.60 -1.49 -9.60
C ALA A 101 -6.51 -0.60 -10.22
N LEU A 102 -5.77 0.14 -9.40
CA LEU A 102 -4.66 0.97 -9.85
C LEU A 102 -3.53 0.15 -10.48
N LEU A 103 -3.12 -0.94 -9.83
CA LEU A 103 -2.07 -1.84 -10.31
C LEU A 103 -2.50 -2.54 -11.61
N ALA A 104 -3.73 -3.03 -11.67
CA ALA A 104 -4.26 -3.68 -12.87
C ALA A 104 -4.27 -2.72 -14.06
N ALA A 105 -4.69 -1.47 -13.85
CA ALA A 105 -4.63 -0.45 -14.89
C ALA A 105 -3.20 -0.21 -15.40
N HIS A 106 -2.21 -0.18 -14.50
CA HIS A 106 -0.80 -0.07 -14.87
C HIS A 106 -0.32 -1.27 -15.70
N PHE A 107 -0.61 -2.50 -15.25
CA PHE A 107 -0.20 -3.71 -15.98
C PHE A 107 -0.89 -3.83 -17.34
N ARG A 108 -2.16 -3.44 -17.47
CA ARG A 108 -2.84 -3.38 -18.79
C ARG A 108 -2.17 -2.41 -19.75
N ALA A 109 -1.77 -1.22 -19.27
CA ALA A 109 -1.06 -0.25 -20.08
C ALA A 109 0.34 -0.73 -20.49
N TRP A 110 0.99 -1.52 -19.63
CA TRP A 110 2.32 -2.08 -19.87
C TRP A 110 2.31 -3.28 -20.84
N GLY A 111 1.30 -4.15 -20.74
CA GLY A 111 1.17 -5.40 -21.50
C GLY A 111 0.17 -5.34 -22.66
N ALA A 112 0.14 -4.25 -23.44
CA ALA A 112 -0.83 -3.99 -24.51
C ALA A 112 -0.79 -5.00 -25.69
N ALA A 113 -1.19 -6.25 -25.43
CA ALA A 113 -1.38 -7.33 -26.40
C ALA A 113 -2.67 -8.11 -26.08
N GLY A 114 -3.79 -7.66 -26.65
CA GLY A 114 -5.05 -8.43 -26.77
C GLY A 114 -5.75 -8.88 -25.48
N VAL A 115 -6.81 -9.70 -25.64
CA VAL A 115 -7.70 -10.21 -24.57
C VAL A 115 -6.97 -11.05 -23.52
N HIS A 116 -5.82 -11.63 -23.87
CA HIS A 116 -4.97 -12.35 -22.92
C HIS A 116 -4.18 -11.40 -22.00
N GLY A 117 -3.75 -10.22 -22.47
CA GLY A 117 -3.07 -9.23 -21.64
C GLY A 117 -3.95 -8.65 -20.53
N GLU A 118 -5.26 -8.51 -20.75
CA GLU A 118 -6.20 -7.97 -19.74
C GLU A 118 -6.43 -8.91 -18.55
N ARG A 119 -6.62 -10.21 -18.81
CA ARG A 119 -6.78 -11.22 -17.73
C ARG A 119 -5.49 -11.43 -16.93
N VAL A 120 -4.36 -11.19 -17.57
CA VAL A 120 -3.05 -11.29 -16.93
C VAL A 120 -2.85 -10.11 -15.98
N ALA A 121 -3.22 -8.89 -16.37
CA ALA A 121 -3.01 -7.70 -15.55
C ALA A 121 -3.66 -7.77 -14.15
N ASP A 122 -4.85 -8.36 -14.02
CA ASP A 122 -5.51 -8.53 -12.71
C ASP A 122 -4.75 -9.52 -11.82
N LEU A 123 -4.22 -10.60 -12.40
CA LEU A 123 -3.36 -11.56 -11.70
C LEU A 123 -2.04 -10.93 -11.29
N GLU A 124 -1.38 -10.19 -12.19
CA GLU A 124 -0.13 -9.49 -11.91
C GLU A 124 -0.31 -8.44 -10.80
N ALA A 125 -1.43 -7.71 -10.82
CA ALA A 125 -1.83 -6.80 -9.74
C ALA A 125 -2.00 -7.51 -8.39
N ALA A 126 -2.72 -8.63 -8.38
CA ALA A 126 -2.92 -9.42 -7.17
C ALA A 126 -1.60 -9.97 -6.61
N LEU A 127 -0.71 -10.48 -7.47
CA LEU A 127 0.60 -10.99 -7.06
C LEU A 127 1.50 -9.88 -6.52
N ALA A 128 1.54 -8.72 -7.19
CA ALA A 128 2.30 -7.57 -6.74
C ALA A 128 1.81 -7.09 -5.37
N LEU A 129 0.50 -6.90 -5.19
CA LEU A 129 -0.06 -6.46 -3.92
C LEU A 129 0.18 -7.47 -2.81
N ALA A 130 0.02 -8.77 -3.08
CA ALA A 130 0.29 -9.81 -2.11
C ALA A 130 1.76 -9.80 -1.63
N ALA A 131 2.72 -9.61 -2.54
CA ALA A 131 4.13 -9.51 -2.20
C ALA A 131 4.44 -8.25 -1.38
N LEU A 132 3.85 -7.12 -1.72
CA LEU A 132 3.98 -5.87 -0.96
C LEU A 132 3.39 -6.00 0.46
N ARG A 133 2.23 -6.64 0.61
CA ARG A 133 1.63 -6.93 1.91
C ARG A 133 2.47 -7.91 2.72
N ASN A 134 3.15 -8.86 2.07
CA ASN A 134 4.11 -9.73 2.74
C ASN A 134 5.35 -8.96 3.23
N ALA A 135 5.85 -8.01 2.44
CA ALA A 135 6.93 -7.12 2.84
C ALA A 135 6.54 -6.27 4.07
N GLU A 136 5.34 -5.67 4.07
CA GLU A 136 4.81 -4.94 5.24
C GLU A 136 4.70 -5.83 6.48
N ARG A 137 4.15 -7.05 6.35
CA ARG A 137 4.07 -8.01 7.47
C ARG A 137 5.44 -8.43 7.97
N ALA A 138 6.41 -8.64 7.08
CA ALA A 138 7.79 -8.94 7.45
C ALA A 138 8.42 -7.78 8.23
N TRP A 139 8.21 -6.55 7.77
CA TRP A 139 8.68 -5.33 8.43
C TRP A 139 8.09 -5.18 9.84
N VAL A 140 6.79 -5.39 10.00
CA VAL A 140 6.10 -5.35 11.31
C VAL A 140 6.65 -6.42 12.24
N ARG A 141 6.76 -7.68 11.78
CA ARG A 141 7.31 -8.78 12.60
C ARG A 141 8.78 -8.57 12.96
N GLY A 142 9.55 -7.96 12.07
CA GLY A 142 10.94 -7.58 12.29
C GLY A 142 11.13 -6.29 13.08
N ASN A 143 10.05 -5.69 13.60
CA ASN A 143 10.07 -4.42 14.31
C ASN A 143 10.85 -3.32 13.55
N GLY A 144 10.58 -3.20 12.26
CA GLY A 144 11.20 -2.22 11.38
C GLY A 144 12.52 -2.65 10.75
N ARG A 145 12.95 -3.91 10.89
CA ARG A 145 14.21 -4.42 10.33
C ARG A 145 14.03 -5.69 9.49
N PRO A 146 14.62 -5.76 8.28
CA PRO A 146 15.29 -4.68 7.55
C PRO A 146 14.31 -3.56 7.16
N VAL A 147 14.81 -2.40 6.73
CA VAL A 147 13.97 -1.25 6.38
C VAL A 147 12.99 -1.59 5.25
N LEU A 148 11.79 -1.03 5.29
CA LEU A 148 10.70 -1.39 4.37
C LEU A 148 11.05 -1.21 2.89
N PRO A 149 11.78 -0.16 2.46
CA PRO A 149 12.17 -0.02 1.06
C PRO A 149 12.98 -1.21 0.53
N VAL A 150 13.85 -1.81 1.35
CA VAL A 150 14.62 -3.00 0.98
C VAL A 150 13.68 -4.20 0.80
N LEU A 151 12.74 -4.41 1.73
CA LEU A 151 11.77 -5.51 1.64
C LEU A 151 10.85 -5.38 0.43
N VAL A 152 10.46 -4.15 0.09
CA VAL A 152 9.66 -3.85 -1.12
C VAL A 152 10.47 -4.15 -2.38
N GLN A 153 11.73 -3.71 -2.43
CA GLN A 153 12.61 -4.00 -3.56
C GLN A 153 12.80 -5.52 -3.73
N GLU A 154 13.07 -6.26 -2.67
CA GLU A 154 13.22 -7.72 -2.69
C GLU A 154 11.94 -8.41 -3.17
N ALA A 155 10.78 -8.01 -2.63
CA ALA A 155 9.48 -8.55 -3.01
C ALA A 155 9.19 -8.37 -4.51
N LEU A 156 9.45 -7.18 -5.05
CA LEU A 156 9.20 -6.87 -6.46
C LEU A 156 10.28 -7.45 -7.39
N ALA A 157 11.54 -7.51 -6.97
CA ALA A 157 12.64 -8.06 -7.75
C ALA A 157 12.48 -9.56 -8.02
N VAL A 158 11.87 -10.31 -7.10
CA VAL A 158 11.53 -11.73 -7.29
C VAL A 158 10.38 -11.90 -8.29
N LEU A 159 9.39 -11.00 -8.26
CA LEU A 159 8.23 -11.04 -9.14
C LEU A 159 8.57 -10.64 -10.59
N TRP A 160 9.41 -9.62 -10.78
CA TRP A 160 9.62 -9.00 -12.09
C TRP A 160 10.10 -9.95 -13.19
N PRO A 161 11.06 -10.87 -12.98
CA PRO A 161 11.46 -11.85 -13.98
C PRO A 161 10.34 -12.80 -14.38
N ALA A 162 9.48 -13.19 -13.42
CA ALA A 162 8.35 -14.08 -13.66
C ALA A 162 7.25 -13.36 -14.45
N LEU A 163 6.93 -12.12 -14.08
CA LEU A 163 5.97 -11.27 -14.78
C LEU A 163 6.44 -10.96 -16.21
N TYR A 164 7.71 -10.57 -16.39
CA TYR A 164 8.30 -10.31 -17.71
C TYR A 164 8.33 -11.55 -18.62
N ALA A 165 8.70 -12.72 -18.06
CA ALA A 165 8.67 -13.98 -18.80
C ALA A 165 7.25 -14.40 -19.19
N HIS A 166 6.26 -14.12 -18.33
CA HIS A 166 4.86 -14.37 -18.61
C HIS A 166 4.33 -13.43 -19.71
N ALA A 167 4.57 -12.12 -19.59
CA ALA A 167 4.22 -11.12 -20.59
C ALA A 167 4.81 -11.44 -21.98
N ARG A 168 6.09 -11.85 -22.06
CA ARG A 168 6.71 -12.26 -23.34
C ARG A 168 6.09 -13.51 -23.97
N ARG A 169 5.55 -14.44 -23.20
CA ARG A 169 4.92 -15.67 -23.73
C ARG A 169 3.51 -15.45 -24.26
N HIS A 170 2.84 -14.40 -23.79
CA HIS A 170 1.43 -14.14 -24.10
C HIS A 170 1.20 -12.83 -24.87
N GLY A 171 2.25 -12.01 -25.07
CA GLY A 171 2.21 -10.77 -25.84
C GLY A 171 2.81 -10.87 -27.25
N GLY A 172 2.96 -12.08 -27.80
CA GLY A 172 3.43 -12.35 -29.16
C GLY A 172 2.34 -12.94 -30.04
#